data_AF-A0A7I7QB57-F1
#
_entry.id   AF-A0A7I7QB57-F1
#
_cell.length_a   1.000
_cell.length_b   1.000
_cell.length_c   1.000
_cell.angle_alpha   90.00
_cell.angle_beta   90.00
_cell.angle_gamma   90.00
#
_symmetry.space_group_name_H-M   'P 1'
#
loop_
_entity.id
_entity.type
_entity.pdbx_description
1 polymer ?
#
loop_
_entity_poly.entity_id
_entity_poly.type
_entity_poly.pdbx_seq_one_letter_code
_entity_poly.pdbx_strand_id
1 'polypeptide(L)'
;MRAEPLHAVLPSVSSADPIAARHLTVLLDADESAWSSWNRFAGQFAAATGARVVRIDDGGITGDAFYVHVRRIAAAVLASPKRHNAVTPPSLGQRPVADPVPLWTWSLVHRETEDRVGVFQVVDALLKLADTRHFRTPPADRWWIPSDDPHRRVLDAAEQR
;
A
#
# COMPACT_ATOMS: atom_id res chain seq x y z
N MET A 1 11.75 -1.84 9.15
CA MET A 1 10.94 -1.51 7.96
C MET A 1 10.02 -2.67 7.65
N ARG A 2 8.82 -2.40 7.12
CA ARG A 2 7.90 -3.42 6.58
C ARG A 2 7.52 -3.08 5.14
N ALA A 3 7.68 -4.02 4.22
CA ALA A 3 7.10 -3.97 2.90
C ALA A 3 5.73 -4.66 2.94
N GLU A 4 4.65 -3.89 2.75
CA GLU A 4 3.28 -4.37 2.79
C GLU A 4 2.70 -4.46 1.37
N PRO A 5 2.41 -5.66 0.86
CA PRO A 5 1.65 -5.82 -0.38
C PRO A 5 0.26 -5.18 -0.25
N LEU A 6 -0.08 -4.31 -1.19
CA LEU A 6 -1.42 -3.73 -1.28
C LEU A 6 -2.34 -4.64 -2.09
N HIS A 7 -3.64 -4.52 -1.81
CA HIS A 7 -4.69 -5.31 -2.44
C HIS A 7 -5.70 -4.41 -3.15
N ALA A 8 -6.48 -5.01 -4.04
CA ALA A 8 -7.58 -4.35 -4.72
C ALA A 8 -8.90 -4.66 -4.03
N VAL A 9 -9.82 -3.69 -4.07
CA VAL A 9 -11.21 -3.82 -3.63
C VAL A 9 -12.11 -3.64 -4.83
N LEU A 10 -13.08 -4.52 -5.01
CA LEU A 10 -13.94 -4.57 -6.18
C LEU A 10 -15.35 -5.02 -5.80
N PRO A 11 -16.37 -4.72 -6.63
CA PRO A 11 -17.66 -5.36 -6.51
C PRO A 11 -17.53 -6.87 -6.76
N SER A 12 -18.19 -7.70 -5.93
CA SER A 12 -18.19 -9.18 -5.97
C SER A 12 -16.96 -9.88 -5.36
N VAL A 13 -17.21 -11.08 -4.84
CA VAL A 13 -16.28 -11.96 -4.09
C VAL A 13 -16.04 -13.32 -4.77
N SER A 14 -16.43 -13.49 -6.03
CA SER A 14 -16.48 -14.82 -6.66
C SER A 14 -15.13 -15.42 -7.09
N SER A 15 -14.02 -14.67 -7.05
CA SER A 15 -12.70 -15.18 -7.42
C SER A 15 -11.60 -14.64 -6.48
N ALA A 16 -10.65 -15.52 -6.13
CA ALA A 16 -9.45 -15.19 -5.37
C ALA A 16 -8.24 -14.88 -6.27
N ASP A 17 -8.40 -14.95 -7.59
CA ASP A 17 -7.30 -14.79 -8.54
C ASP A 17 -6.70 -13.38 -8.42
N PRO A 18 -5.38 -13.20 -8.60
CA PRO A 18 -4.79 -11.87 -8.60
C PRO A 18 -5.33 -10.98 -9.73
N ILE A 19 -5.33 -9.67 -9.51
CA ILE A 19 -5.66 -8.66 -10.52
C ILE A 19 -4.36 -8.04 -11.03
N ALA A 20 -4.14 -8.06 -12.34
CA ALA A 20 -3.01 -7.38 -12.95
C ALA A 20 -3.06 -5.86 -12.66
N ALA A 21 -1.94 -5.27 -12.26
CA ALA A 21 -1.84 -3.86 -11.85
C ALA A 21 -2.39 -2.89 -12.91
N ARG A 22 -2.14 -3.16 -14.19
CA ARG A 22 -2.65 -2.37 -15.32
C ARG A 22 -4.19 -2.29 -15.39
N HIS A 23 -4.91 -3.23 -14.77
CA HIS A 23 -6.37 -3.26 -14.74
C HIS A 23 -6.96 -2.58 -13.49
N LEU A 24 -6.12 -2.00 -12.64
CA LEU A 24 -6.58 -1.29 -11.45
C LEU A 24 -7.01 0.13 -11.76
N THR A 25 -7.85 0.65 -10.88
CA THR A 25 -8.08 2.07 -10.69
C THR A 25 -7.41 2.53 -9.40
N VAL A 26 -6.75 3.68 -9.42
CA VAL A 26 -6.24 4.35 -8.23
C VAL A 26 -6.99 5.65 -7.99
N LEU A 27 -7.24 5.95 -6.71
CA LEU A 27 -7.86 7.20 -6.29
C LEU A 27 -6.77 8.20 -5.88
N LEU A 28 -6.85 9.42 -6.39
CA LEU A 28 -6.04 10.56 -5.95
C LEU A 28 -6.98 11.61 -5.37
N ASP A 29 -6.70 12.05 -4.15
CA ASP A 29 -7.52 13.06 -3.48
C ASP A 29 -7.00 14.47 -3.74
N ALA A 30 -7.87 15.46 -3.85
CA ALA A 30 -7.48 16.87 -3.98
C ALA A 30 -6.87 17.43 -2.68
N ASP A 31 -7.17 16.85 -1.52
CA ASP A 31 -6.54 17.22 -0.25
C ASP A 31 -5.14 16.61 -0.12
N GLU A 32 -4.16 17.30 -0.69
CA GLU A 32 -2.74 16.93 -0.57
C GLU A 32 -2.21 17.04 0.87
N SER A 33 -2.85 17.82 1.74
CA SER A 33 -2.40 17.95 3.14
C SER A 33 -2.59 16.64 3.91
N ALA A 34 -3.71 15.95 3.67
CA ALA A 34 -4.02 14.66 4.28
C ALA A 34 -3.47 13.46 3.49
N TRP A 35 -3.29 13.60 2.17
CA TRP A 35 -3.05 12.46 1.28
C TRP A 35 -1.80 12.56 0.39
N SER A 36 -0.92 13.55 0.58
CA SER A 36 0.30 13.71 -0.24
C SER A 36 1.09 12.43 -0.46
N SER A 37 1.42 11.69 0.60
CA SER A 37 2.17 10.42 0.48
C SER A 37 1.44 9.36 -0.34
N TRP A 38 0.12 9.25 -0.16
CA TRP A 38 -0.70 8.33 -0.94
C TRP A 38 -0.80 8.78 -2.40
N ASN A 39 -1.11 10.04 -2.65
CA ASN A 39 -1.25 10.58 -4.00
C ASN A 39 0.03 10.43 -4.81
N ARG A 40 1.19 10.68 -4.18
CA ARG A 40 2.49 10.46 -4.80
C ARG A 40 2.70 8.99 -5.17
N PHE A 41 2.45 8.08 -4.23
CA PHE A 41 2.57 6.65 -4.45
C PHE A 41 1.66 6.16 -5.57
N ALA A 42 0.35 6.43 -5.45
CA ALA A 42 -0.67 5.99 -6.39
C ALA A 42 -0.47 6.59 -7.80
N GLY A 43 -0.08 7.87 -7.88
CA GLY A 43 0.23 8.54 -9.15
C GLY A 43 1.44 7.92 -9.85
N GLN A 44 2.54 7.68 -9.13
CA GLN A 44 3.70 6.98 -9.71
C GLN A 44 3.38 5.54 -10.10
N PHE A 45 2.58 4.83 -9.30
CA PHE A 45 2.16 3.46 -9.59
C PHE A 45 1.34 3.39 -10.88
N ALA A 46 0.38 4.31 -11.04
CA ALA A 46 -0.41 4.41 -12.26
C ALA A 46 0.45 4.72 -13.49
N ALA A 47 1.40 5.65 -13.36
CA ALA A 47 2.33 5.96 -14.44
C ALA A 47 3.21 4.76 -14.84
N ALA A 48 3.64 3.95 -13.87
CA ALA A 48 4.51 2.79 -14.12
C ALA A 48 3.76 1.56 -14.70
N THR A 49 2.46 1.43 -14.42
CA THR A 49 1.69 0.21 -14.74
C THR A 49 0.61 0.41 -15.79
N GLY A 50 0.22 1.66 -16.05
CA GLY A 50 -0.94 1.99 -16.88
C GLY A 50 -2.28 1.91 -16.15
N ALA A 51 -2.28 1.76 -14.81
CA ALA A 51 -3.52 1.79 -14.03
C ALA A 51 -4.30 3.10 -14.23
N ARG A 52 -5.63 3.01 -14.20
CA ARG A 52 -6.51 4.17 -14.39
C ARG A 52 -6.46 5.09 -13.17
N VAL A 53 -6.32 6.39 -13.39
CA VAL A 53 -6.42 7.40 -12.32
C VAL A 53 -7.84 7.97 -12.25
N VAL A 54 -8.40 8.03 -11.06
CA VAL A 54 -9.63 8.79 -10.75
C VAL A 54 -9.31 9.81 -9.67
N ARG A 55 -9.67 11.07 -9.90
CA ARG A 55 -9.53 12.14 -8.92
C ARG A 55 -10.81 12.27 -8.09
N ILE A 56 -10.64 12.46 -6.79
CA ILE A 56 -11.71 12.69 -5.80
C ILE A 56 -11.34 13.89 -4.94
N ASP A 57 -12.30 14.43 -4.20
CA ASP A 57 -12.15 15.63 -3.35
C ASP A 57 -12.89 15.51 -2.00
N ASP A 58 -13.33 14.30 -1.67
CA ASP A 58 -14.16 14.00 -0.50
C ASP A 58 -13.42 13.27 0.63
N GLY A 59 -12.10 13.13 0.54
CA GLY A 59 -11.30 12.37 1.48
C GLY A 59 -11.48 10.85 1.37
N GLY A 60 -12.20 10.37 0.34
CA GLY A 60 -12.65 8.99 0.16
C GLY A 60 -11.58 7.97 -0.21
N ILE A 61 -10.34 8.18 0.22
CA ILE A 61 -9.23 7.21 0.07
C ILE A 61 -9.40 6.02 1.03
N THR A 62 -10.12 6.20 2.15
CA THR A 62 -10.41 5.15 3.14
C THR A 62 -11.85 5.23 3.66
N GLY A 63 -12.25 4.26 4.50
CA GLY A 63 -13.56 4.24 5.15
C GLY A 63 -14.74 3.99 4.20
N ASP A 64 -15.93 4.42 4.59
CA ASP A 64 -17.17 4.19 3.83
C ASP A 64 -17.20 4.92 2.49
N ALA A 65 -16.66 6.13 2.43
CA ALA A 65 -16.55 6.90 1.19
C ALA A 65 -15.73 6.16 0.12
N PHE A 66 -14.66 5.46 0.53
CA PHE A 66 -13.91 4.59 -0.38
C PHE A 66 -14.79 3.48 -0.97
N TYR A 67 -15.63 2.83 -0.17
CA TYR A 67 -16.54 1.77 -0.66
C TYR A 67 -17.62 2.32 -1.61
N VAL A 68 -18.08 3.56 -1.39
CA VAL A 68 -18.94 4.26 -2.35
C VAL A 68 -18.23 4.46 -3.68
N HIS A 69 -16.96 4.87 -3.67
CA HIS A 69 -16.16 5.00 -4.89
C HIS A 69 -15.98 3.66 -5.61
N VAL A 70 -15.65 2.58 -4.89
CA VAL A 70 -15.53 1.23 -5.48
C VAL A 70 -16.80 0.82 -6.22
N ARG A 71 -17.97 1.03 -5.61
CA ARG A 71 -19.27 0.71 -6.21
C ARG A 71 -19.55 1.56 -7.44
N ARG A 72 -19.29 2.87 -7.36
CA ARG A 72 -19.54 3.83 -8.45
C ARG A 72 -18.62 3.59 -9.65
N ILE A 73 -17.36 3.25 -9.40
CA ILE A 73 -16.36 2.97 -10.45
C ILE A 73 -16.65 1.62 -11.12
N ALA A 74 -17.24 0.68 -10.38
CA ALA A 74 -17.56 -0.67 -10.84
C ALA A 74 -16.35 -1.44 -11.41
N ALA A 75 -15.16 -1.17 -10.87
CA ALA A 75 -13.91 -1.85 -11.22
C ALA A 75 -13.05 -2.03 -9.96
N ALA A 76 -11.93 -2.75 -10.11
CA ALA A 76 -10.98 -2.96 -9.03
C ALA A 76 -10.25 -1.66 -8.68
N VAL A 77 -10.35 -1.24 -7.42
CA VAL A 77 -9.71 -0.03 -6.89
C VAL A 77 -8.62 -0.43 -5.91
N LEU A 78 -7.41 0.11 -6.07
CA LEU A 78 -6.32 -0.12 -5.14
C LEU A 78 -6.66 0.48 -3.77
N ALA A 79 -6.63 -0.35 -2.71
CA ALA A 79 -6.81 0.12 -1.35
C ALA A 79 -5.54 0.78 -0.81
N SER A 80 -5.71 1.88 -0.08
CA SER A 80 -4.62 2.51 0.63
C SER A 80 -4.18 1.66 1.84
N PRO A 81 -2.91 1.76 2.27
CA PRO A 81 -2.42 1.05 3.45
C PRO A 81 -3.02 1.57 4.76
N LYS A 82 -3.72 2.72 4.73
CA LYS A 82 -4.35 3.30 5.91
C LYS A 82 -5.55 2.43 6.28
N ARG A 83 -5.60 2.01 7.55
CA ARG A 83 -6.64 1.09 8.04
C ARG A 83 -8.03 1.62 7.71
N HIS A 84 -8.78 0.81 6.96
CA HIS A 84 -10.22 0.97 6.79
C HIS A 84 -10.87 0.48 8.08
N ASN A 85 -11.25 1.41 8.95
CA ASN A 85 -11.93 1.06 10.21
C ASN A 85 -13.41 0.68 9.98
N ALA A 86 -13.95 0.97 8.80
CA ALA A 86 -15.28 0.56 8.39
C ALA A 86 -15.31 -0.92 7.97
N VAL A 87 -16.35 -1.63 8.39
CA VAL A 87 -16.59 -3.02 8.00
C VAL A 87 -16.78 -3.09 6.49
N THR A 88 -15.97 -3.91 5.81
CA THR A 88 -16.11 -4.13 4.37
C THR A 88 -17.52 -4.67 4.07
N PRO A 89 -18.31 -3.99 3.21
CA PRO A 89 -19.63 -4.47 2.86
C PRO A 89 -19.58 -5.86 2.20
N PRO A 90 -20.53 -6.78 2.45
CA PRO A 90 -20.54 -8.12 1.85
C PRO A 90 -20.57 -8.12 0.31
N SER A 91 -21.00 -7.02 -0.30
CA SER A 91 -21.01 -6.83 -1.75
C SER A 91 -19.65 -6.48 -2.36
N LEU A 92 -18.63 -6.23 -1.52
CA LEU A 92 -17.28 -5.92 -1.95
C LEU A 92 -16.32 -7.04 -1.54
N GLY A 93 -15.42 -7.39 -2.46
CA GLY A 93 -14.35 -8.34 -2.23
C GLY A 93 -12.98 -7.68 -2.18
N GLN A 94 -12.02 -8.41 -1.60
CA GLN A 94 -10.59 -8.07 -1.65
C GLN A 94 -9.86 -9.11 -2.48
N ARG A 95 -8.96 -8.68 -3.37
CA ARG A 95 -8.13 -9.56 -4.20
C ARG A 95 -6.67 -9.11 -4.20
N PRO A 96 -5.70 -10.04 -4.27
CA PRO A 96 -4.31 -9.69 -4.47
C PRO A 96 -4.10 -8.91 -5.77
N VAL A 97 -3.04 -8.11 -5.82
CA VAL A 97 -2.57 -7.43 -7.03
C VAL A 97 -1.31 -8.12 -7.52
N ALA A 98 -1.17 -8.30 -8.83
CA ALA A 98 0.01 -8.89 -9.47
C ALA A 98 0.46 -8.07 -10.68
N ASP A 99 1.65 -8.35 -11.20
CA ASP A 99 2.19 -7.79 -12.44
C ASP A 99 2.14 -6.26 -12.57
N PRO A 100 2.81 -5.50 -11.67
CA PRO A 100 3.54 -5.96 -10.48
C PRO A 100 2.74 -5.82 -9.18
N VAL A 101 3.17 -6.50 -8.11
CA VAL A 101 2.66 -6.33 -6.73
C VAL A 101 3.08 -4.96 -6.17
N PRO A 102 2.16 -4.01 -5.90
CA PRO A 102 2.49 -2.75 -5.24
C PRO A 102 2.84 -2.98 -3.77
N LEU A 103 4.02 -2.54 -3.34
CA LEU A 103 4.42 -2.59 -1.93
C LEU A 103 4.41 -1.20 -1.31
N TRP A 104 3.75 -1.05 -0.18
CA TRP A 104 3.89 0.12 0.67
C TRP A 104 4.96 -0.10 1.74
N THR A 105 5.93 0.81 1.84
CA THR A 105 7.03 0.69 2.78
C THR A 105 6.77 1.49 4.06
N TRP A 106 6.88 0.81 5.20
CA TRP A 106 6.77 1.41 6.53
C TRP A 106 8.16 1.62 7.13
N SER A 107 8.48 2.88 7.42
CA SER A 107 9.71 3.28 8.12
C SER A 107 9.50 3.31 9.64
N LEU A 108 10.45 2.75 10.38
CA LEU A 108 10.61 3.06 11.80
C LEU A 108 11.57 4.25 11.87
N VAL A 109 11.12 5.35 12.49
CA VAL A 109 11.91 6.57 12.63
C VAL A 109 12.00 6.94 14.11
N HIS A 110 13.17 7.42 14.52
CA HIS A 110 13.39 8.07 15.80
C HIS A 110 14.28 9.29 15.55
N ARG A 111 14.30 10.24 16.50
CA ARG A 111 15.18 11.41 16.40
C ARG A 111 16.65 10.94 16.40
N GLU A 112 17.49 11.61 15.62
CA GLU A 112 18.93 11.36 15.57
C GLU A 112 19.57 11.61 16.94
N THR A 113 19.13 12.67 17.62
CA THR A 113 19.57 13.04 18.97
C THR A 113 18.81 12.28 20.07
N GLU A 114 18.37 11.05 19.81
CA GLU A 114 17.71 10.24 20.83
C GLU A 114 18.75 9.74 21.82
N ASP A 115 18.44 9.82 23.12
CA ASP A 115 19.32 9.42 24.21
C ASP A 115 18.57 8.61 25.28
N ARG A 116 17.23 8.54 25.21
CA ARG A 116 16.42 7.80 26.18
C ARG A 116 16.55 6.31 25.91
N VAL A 117 17.14 5.60 26.87
CA VAL A 117 17.32 4.14 26.84
C VAL A 117 16.03 3.38 26.48
N GLY A 118 14.88 3.80 27.02
CA GLY A 118 13.60 3.18 26.72
C GLY A 118 13.20 3.24 25.24
N VAL A 119 13.55 4.31 24.52
CA VAL A 119 13.28 4.41 23.07
C VAL A 119 14.15 3.44 22.29
N PHE A 120 15.44 3.34 22.63
CA PHE A 120 16.35 2.38 22.00
C PHE A 120 15.92 0.94 22.21
N GLN A 121 15.44 0.60 23.41
CA GLN A 121 14.90 -0.73 23.70
C GLN A 121 13.67 -1.05 22.82
N VAL A 122 12.77 -0.09 22.62
CA VAL A 122 11.61 -0.26 21.73
C VAL A 122 12.06 -0.40 20.28
N VAL A 123 13.02 0.41 19.82
CA VAL A 123 13.56 0.32 18.46
C VAL A 123 14.17 -1.06 18.22
N ASP A 124 15.03 -1.54 19.12
CA ASP A 124 15.65 -2.86 19.02
C ASP A 124 14.60 -4.00 19.02
N ALA A 125 13.60 -3.93 19.91
CA ALA A 125 12.51 -4.90 19.95
C ALA A 125 11.70 -4.92 18.64
N LEU A 126 11.39 -3.75 18.06
CA LEU A 126 10.67 -3.66 16.79
C LEU A 126 11.52 -4.16 15.61
N LEU A 127 12.83 -3.93 15.61
CA LEU A 127 13.73 -4.44 14.59
C LEU A 127 13.84 -5.97 14.66
N LYS A 128 13.99 -6.54 15.87
CA LYS A 128 13.96 -8.00 16.08
C LYS A 128 12.63 -8.61 15.64
N LEU A 129 11.51 -7.96 15.96
CA LEU A 129 10.19 -8.40 15.49
C LEU A 129 10.11 -8.37 13.95
N ALA A 130 10.65 -7.33 13.32
CA ALA A 130 10.65 -7.22 11.86
C ALA A 130 11.44 -8.35 11.19
N ASP A 131 12.55 -8.77 11.79
CA ASP A 131 13.38 -9.86 11.28
C ASP A 131 12.67 -11.22 11.44
N THR A 132 12.10 -11.50 12.62
CA THR A 132 11.31 -12.72 12.88
C THR A 132 10.05 -12.83 12.01
N ARG A 133 9.46 -11.70 11.61
CA ARG A 133 8.27 -11.65 10.75
C ARG A 133 8.60 -11.46 9.28
N HIS A 134 9.88 -11.49 8.89
CA HIS A 134 10.34 -11.32 7.51
C HIS A 134 9.79 -10.05 6.83
N PHE A 135 9.63 -8.97 7.58
CA PHE A 135 9.02 -7.73 7.10
C PHE A 135 9.80 -7.04 5.97
N ARG A 136 11.07 -7.41 5.79
CA ARG A 136 11.95 -6.87 4.75
C ARG A 136 12.08 -7.77 3.53
N THR A 137 11.39 -8.91 3.51
CA THR A 137 11.41 -9.84 2.39
C THR A 137 10.29 -9.45 1.42
N PRO A 138 10.61 -9.03 0.18
CA PRO A 138 9.59 -8.78 -0.84
C PRO A 138 8.89 -10.10 -1.24
N PRO A 139 7.70 -10.04 -1.86
CA PRO A 139 7.11 -11.23 -2.45
C PRO A 139 8.00 -11.82 -3.56
N ALA A 140 7.88 -13.12 -3.81
CA ALA A 140 8.59 -13.79 -4.90
C ALA A 140 8.11 -13.33 -6.29
N ASP A 141 6.85 -12.90 -6.39
CA ASP A 141 6.30 -12.31 -7.60
C ASP A 141 6.91 -10.94 -7.91
N ARG A 142 6.88 -10.55 -9.18
CA ARG A 142 7.33 -9.22 -9.62
C ARG A 142 6.62 -8.13 -8.81
N TRP A 143 7.39 -7.27 -8.14
CA TRP A 143 6.87 -6.22 -7.26
C TRP A 143 7.28 -4.82 -7.73
N TRP A 144 6.65 -3.81 -7.14
CA TRP A 144 6.89 -2.41 -7.43
C TRP A 144 6.81 -1.54 -6.19
N ILE A 145 7.74 -0.58 -6.11
CA ILE A 145 7.77 0.55 -5.17
C ILE A 145 8.18 1.81 -5.94
N PRO A 146 7.90 3.01 -5.42
CA PRO A 146 8.42 4.25 -5.96
C PRO A 146 9.94 4.18 -6.24
N SER A 147 10.37 4.84 -7.30
CA SER A 147 11.80 4.82 -7.70
C SER A 147 12.71 5.45 -6.64
N ASP A 148 12.18 6.40 -5.87
CA ASP A 148 12.87 7.14 -4.83
C ASP A 148 12.57 6.62 -3.42
N ASP A 149 11.95 5.44 -3.31
CA ASP A 149 11.66 4.84 -2.01
C ASP A 149 12.96 4.58 -1.23
N PRO A 150 13.06 5.03 0.03
CA PRO A 150 14.30 4.92 0.81
C PRO A 150 14.72 3.47 1.09
N HIS A 151 13.79 2.51 0.96
CA HIS A 151 14.02 1.10 1.25
C HIS A 151 14.34 0.26 0.02
N ARG A 152 14.36 0.87 -1.18
CA ARG A 152 14.60 0.17 -2.45
C ARG A 152 15.83 -0.74 -2.42
N ARG A 153 16.97 -0.20 -1.98
CA ARG A 153 18.24 -0.97 -1.89
C ARG A 153 18.13 -2.21 -0.99
N VAL A 154 17.36 -2.12 0.10
CA VAL A 154 17.18 -3.24 1.04
C VAL A 154 16.33 -4.33 0.41
N LEU A 155 15.29 -3.95 -0.33
CA LEU A 155 14.39 -4.90 -1.01
C LEU A 155 15.06 -5.55 -2.21
N ASP A 156 15.80 -4.80 -3.03
CA ASP A 156 16.56 -5.35 -4.17
C ASP A 156 17.62 -6.38 -3.70
N ALA A 157 18.27 -6.13 -2.56
CA ALA A 157 19.25 -7.06 -1.98
C ALA A 157 18.61 -8.33 -1.40
N ALA A 158 17.34 -8.26 -0.99
CA ALA A 158 16.59 -9.41 -0.51
C ALA A 158 16.07 -10.30 -1.67
N GLU A 159 15.79 -9.71 -2.83
CA GLU A 159 15.42 -10.43 -4.05
C GLU A 159 16.56 -11.30 -4.62
N GLN A 160 17.81 -10.91 -4.39
CA GLN A 160 19.01 -11.60 -4.91
C GLN A 160 19.48 -12.80 -4.05
N ARG A 161 18.79 -13.12 -2.96
CA ARG A 161 19.14 -14.21 -2.03
C ARG A 161 18.27 -15.42 -2.23
#